data_AF-A0A8S9QNS8-F1
#
_entry.id   AF-A0A8S9QNS8-F1
#
_cell.length_a   1.000
_cell.length_b   1.000
_cell.length_c   1.000
_cell.angle_alpha   90.00
_cell.angle_beta   90.00
_cell.angle_gamma   90.00
#
_symmetry.space_group_name_H-M   'P 1'
#
loop_
_entity.id
_entity.type
_entity.pdbx_description
1 polymer ?
#
loop_
_entity_poly.entity_id
_entity_poly.type
_entity_poly.pdbx_seq_one_letter_code
_entity_poly.pdbx_strand_id
1 'polypeptide(L)'
;MTVMTIFYGVEQSHVRKQIGDFGISFDETCARKKPTDEQRQKWIKASNDVGIEGEDFLRWDNEAKMIKKIAKDVLDKLNVTPSKDFDGMEGLGAHLKEMQLLLDLHEDDGVKLVAISGPAGIGKTTIARALHSLIRDRFQLTCFVENRKGSYPPGLDDYGLMLR
;
A
#
# COMPACT_ATOMS: atom_id res chain seq x y z
N MET A 1 -10.93 -1.85 16.94
CA MET A 1 -11.27 -2.22 15.54
C MET A 1 -11.56 -0.94 14.80
N THR A 2 -10.80 -0.64 13.75
CA THR A 2 -10.97 0.56 12.95
C THR A 2 -11.76 0.19 11.71
N VAL A 3 -12.87 0.89 11.45
CA VAL A 3 -13.68 0.73 10.24
C VAL A 3 -13.36 1.91 9.33
N MET A 4 -13.11 1.62 8.05
CA MET A 4 -12.98 2.64 7.00
C MET A 4 -14.16 2.50 6.06
N THR A 5 -14.83 3.61 5.81
CA THR A 5 -16.04 3.68 4.98
C THR A 5 -15.70 4.46 3.71
N ILE A 6 -16.18 3.94 2.59
CA ILE A 6 -15.95 4.51 1.27
C ILE A 6 -17.32 4.71 0.62
N PHE A 7 -17.66 5.95 0.30
CA PHE A 7 -18.93 6.29 -0.34
C PHE A 7 -18.73 6.42 -1.84
N TYR A 8 -19.01 5.36 -2.59
CA TYR A 8 -18.85 5.33 -4.05
C TYR A 8 -20.17 5.60 -4.76
N GLY A 9 -20.25 6.68 -5.55
CA GLY A 9 -21.46 7.04 -6.30
C GLY A 9 -22.67 7.40 -5.43
N VAL A 10 -22.47 7.66 -4.14
CA VAL A 10 -23.52 8.04 -3.19
C VAL A 10 -23.00 9.15 -2.29
N GLU A 11 -23.84 10.16 -2.05
CA GLU A 11 -23.50 11.17 -1.05
C GLU A 11 -23.52 10.59 0.36
N GLN A 12 -22.49 10.91 1.14
CA GLN A 12 -22.43 10.57 2.57
C GLN A 12 -23.69 11.04 3.32
N SER A 13 -24.25 12.19 2.92
CA SER A 13 -25.45 12.78 3.50
C SER A 13 -26.70 11.89 3.30
N HIS A 14 -26.80 11.24 2.14
CA HIS A 14 -27.89 10.34 1.76
C HIS A 14 -27.87 9.05 2.57
N VAL A 15 -26.67 8.50 2.81
CA VAL A 15 -26.50 7.33 3.69
C VAL A 15 -26.83 7.68 5.13
N ARG A 16 -26.30 8.79 5.64
CA ARG A 16 -26.47 9.21 7.03
C ARG A 16 -27.94 9.48 7.37
N LYS A 17 -28.65 10.22 6.52
CA LYS A 17 -30.05 10.62 6.76
C LYS A 17 -31.08 9.65 6.18
N GLN A 18 -30.63 8.60 5.47
CA GLN A 18 -31.48 7.70 4.70
C GLN A 18 -32.41 8.46 3.74
N ILE A 19 -31.84 9.32 2.90
CA ILE A 19 -32.57 10.13 1.91
C ILE A 19 -32.07 9.85 0.49
N GLY A 20 -32.75 10.40 -0.52
CA GLY A 20 -32.43 10.18 -1.93
C GLY A 20 -32.58 8.70 -2.33
N ASP A 21 -31.82 8.28 -3.33
CA ASP A 21 -31.87 6.89 -3.85
C ASP A 21 -31.52 5.85 -2.78
N PHE A 22 -30.58 6.18 -1.88
CA PHE A 22 -30.24 5.31 -0.75
C PHE A 22 -31.43 5.12 0.20
N GLY A 23 -32.14 6.21 0.52
CA GLY A 23 -33.34 6.20 1.35
C GLY A 23 -34.46 5.36 0.74
N ILE A 24 -34.70 5.49 -0.57
CA ILE A 24 -35.69 4.70 -1.30
C ILE A 24 -35.37 3.19 -1.15
N SER A 25 -34.13 2.80 -1.43
CA SER A 25 -33.70 1.39 -1.30
C SER A 25 -33.75 0.88 0.15
N PHE A 26 -33.46 1.74 1.13
CA PHE A 26 -33.58 1.43 2.54
C PHE A 26 -35.03 1.11 2.92
N ASP A 27 -35.98 1.95 2.52
CA ASP A 27 -37.40 1.75 2.81
C ASP A 27 -37.98 0.54 2.09
N GLU A 28 -37.62 0.31 0.83
CA GLU A 28 -37.98 -0.93 0.09
C GLU A 28 -37.47 -2.18 0.81
N THR A 29 -36.24 -2.12 1.34
CA THR A 29 -35.66 -3.21 2.12
C THR A 29 -36.43 -3.44 3.42
N CYS A 30 -36.82 -2.37 4.12
CA CYS A 30 -37.67 -2.47 5.31
C CYS A 30 -39.05 -3.05 4.97
N ALA A 31 -39.67 -2.65 3.86
CA ALA A 31 -40.98 -3.17 3.43
C ALA A 31 -40.92 -4.67 3.11
N ARG A 32 -39.83 -5.12 2.46
CA ARG A 32 -39.63 -6.53 2.10
C ARG A 32 -39.28 -7.40 3.30
N LYS A 33 -38.35 -6.96 4.15
CA LYS A 33 -37.85 -7.75 5.29
C LYS A 33 -38.74 -7.66 6.51
N LYS A 34 -39.59 -6.64 6.61
CA LYS A 34 -40.46 -6.35 7.76
C LYS A 34 -39.71 -6.48 9.10
N PRO A 35 -38.58 -5.76 9.27
CA PRO A 35 -37.82 -5.83 10.51
C PRO A 35 -38.67 -5.33 11.67
N THR A 36 -38.35 -5.78 12.89
CA THR A 36 -38.93 -5.16 14.10
C THR A 36 -38.51 -3.70 14.20
N ASP A 37 -39.26 -2.89 14.94
CA ASP A 37 -38.89 -1.48 15.16
C ASP A 37 -37.49 -1.36 15.76
N GLU A 38 -37.12 -2.24 16.70
CA GLU A 38 -35.78 -2.30 17.26
C GLU A 38 -34.70 -2.57 16.21
N GLN A 39 -34.95 -3.50 15.28
CA GLN A 39 -34.01 -3.80 14.19
C GLN A 39 -33.86 -2.62 13.23
N ARG A 40 -34.97 -1.96 12.88
CA ARG A 40 -34.95 -0.76 12.04
C ARG A 40 -34.15 0.36 12.70
N GLN A 41 -34.36 0.61 13.98
CA GLN A 41 -33.62 1.61 14.74
C GLN A 41 -32.11 1.29 14.81
N LYS A 42 -31.74 0.00 14.95
CA LYS A 42 -30.33 -0.42 14.88
C LYS A 42 -29.72 -0.12 13.52
N TRP A 43 -30.45 -0.33 12.42
CA TRP A 43 -29.95 -0.04 11.07
C TRP A 43 -29.79 1.46 10.81
N ILE A 44 -30.76 2.27 11.26
CA ILE A 44 -30.68 3.74 11.20
C ILE A 44 -29.47 4.23 11.99
N LYS A 45 -29.28 3.72 13.22
CA LYS A 45 -28.13 4.09 14.05
C LYS A 45 -26.81 3.71 13.39
N ALA A 46 -26.68 2.48 12.91
CA ALA A 46 -25.47 2.03 12.21
C ALA A 46 -25.17 2.87 10.96
N SER A 47 -26.21 3.21 10.18
CA SER A 47 -26.06 4.05 8.98
C SER A 47 -25.66 5.48 9.34
N ASN A 48 -26.19 6.03 10.44
CA ASN A 48 -25.75 7.30 10.99
C ASN A 48 -24.28 7.28 11.42
N ASP A 49 -23.87 6.27 12.18
CA ASP A 49 -22.51 6.14 12.72
C ASP A 49 -21.46 6.03 11.59
N VAL A 50 -21.73 5.18 10.58
CA VAL A 50 -20.91 5.02 9.36
C VAL A 50 -20.88 6.31 8.54
N GLY A 51 -21.98 7.08 8.56
CA GLY A 51 -22.12 8.35 7.84
C GLY A 51 -21.42 9.56 8.49
N ILE A 52 -20.74 9.42 9.63
CA ILE A 52 -20.03 10.54 10.30
C ILE A 52 -18.60 10.70 9.78
N GLU A 53 -17.89 9.58 9.58
CA GLU A 53 -16.52 9.55 9.06
C GLU A 53 -16.47 8.62 7.87
N GLY A 54 -15.91 9.10 6.76
CA GLY A 54 -15.66 8.31 5.56
C GLY A 54 -15.11 9.17 4.42
N GLU A 55 -14.47 8.52 3.46
CA GLU A 55 -13.95 9.19 2.27
C GLU A 55 -15.06 9.23 1.21
N ASP A 56 -15.47 10.45 0.84
CA ASP A 56 -16.50 10.69 -0.17
C ASP A 56 -15.89 10.69 -1.58
N PHE A 57 -16.33 9.76 -2.42
CA PHE A 57 -15.88 9.64 -3.81
C PHE A 57 -16.16 10.90 -4.63
N LEU A 58 -17.23 11.63 -4.34
CA LEU A 58 -17.60 12.84 -5.09
C LEU A 58 -16.56 13.95 -4.98
N ARG A 59 -15.62 13.84 -4.02
CA ARG A 59 -14.51 14.77 -3.84
C ARG A 59 -13.27 14.41 -4.65
N TRP A 60 -13.27 13.29 -5.36
CA TRP A 60 -12.13 12.80 -6.13
C TRP A 60 -12.35 13.02 -7.64
N ASP A 61 -11.30 13.53 -8.29
CA ASP A 61 -11.25 13.75 -9.75
C ASP A 61 -10.82 12.49 -10.51
N ASN A 62 -10.23 11.51 -9.82
CA ASN A 62 -9.60 10.34 -10.42
C ASN A 62 -9.64 9.13 -9.48
N GLU A 63 -10.26 8.05 -9.96
CA GLU A 63 -10.41 6.78 -9.24
C GLU A 63 -9.07 6.15 -8.85
N ALA A 64 -8.08 6.20 -9.73
CA ALA A 64 -6.77 5.61 -9.47
C ALA A 64 -6.04 6.33 -8.32
N LYS A 65 -6.17 7.67 -8.23
CA LYS A 65 -5.62 8.44 -7.10
C LYS A 65 -6.30 8.05 -5.80
N MET A 66 -7.62 7.90 -5.82
CA MET A 66 -8.40 7.49 -4.65
C MET A 66 -8.03 6.08 -4.18
N ILE A 67 -8.01 5.10 -5.08
CA ILE A 67 -7.63 3.70 -4.76
C ILE A 67 -6.21 3.68 -4.17
N LYS A 68 -5.28 4.44 -4.75
CA LYS A 68 -3.91 4.55 -4.23
C LYS A 68 -3.88 5.12 -2.81
N LYS A 69 -4.66 6.16 -2.51
CA LYS A 69 -4.77 6.72 -1.15
C LYS A 69 -5.37 5.69 -0.19
N ILE A 70 -6.47 5.04 -0.53
CA ILE A 70 -7.12 4.03 0.33
C ILE A 70 -6.15 2.89 0.65
N ALA A 71 -5.46 2.36 -0.37
CA ALA A 71 -4.48 1.30 -0.19
C ALA A 71 -3.36 1.73 0.77
N LYS A 72 -2.88 2.97 0.63
CA LYS A 72 -1.87 3.55 1.53
C LYS A 72 -2.40 3.70 2.96
N ASP A 73 -3.58 4.29 3.14
CA ASP A 73 -4.18 4.50 4.46
C ASP A 73 -4.43 3.18 5.20
N VAL A 74 -4.84 2.13 4.47
CA VAL A 74 -4.99 0.77 5.03
C VAL A 74 -3.63 0.19 5.42
N LEU A 75 -2.62 0.33 4.56
CA LEU A 75 -1.26 -0.15 4.82
C LEU A 75 -0.67 0.51 6.08
N ASP A 76 -0.80 1.83 6.18
CA ASP A 76 -0.33 2.64 7.29
C ASP A 76 -1.04 2.24 8.60
N LYS A 77 -2.37 2.06 8.57
CA LYS A 77 -3.14 1.60 9.74
C LYS A 77 -2.81 0.18 10.18
N LEU A 78 -2.44 -0.69 9.24
CA LEU A 78 -2.00 -2.05 9.54
C LEU A 78 -0.60 -2.09 10.15
N ASN A 79 0.09 -0.94 10.27
CA ASN A 79 1.49 -0.86 10.70
C ASN A 79 2.34 -1.90 9.97
N VAL A 80 2.11 -2.09 8.66
CA VAL A 80 2.97 -2.95 7.85
C VAL A 80 4.33 -2.28 7.82
N THR A 81 5.14 -2.68 8.78
CA THR A 81 6.48 -2.15 8.96
C THR A 81 7.29 -2.64 7.76
N PRO A 82 8.22 -1.85 7.22
CA PRO A 82 9.21 -2.35 6.30
C PRO A 82 9.82 -3.66 6.84
N SER A 83 10.17 -4.57 5.94
CA SER A 83 10.58 -5.92 6.32
C SER A 83 11.58 -5.92 7.48
N LYS A 84 11.26 -6.70 8.53
CA LYS A 84 12.14 -6.96 9.68
C LYS A 84 13.23 -7.98 9.37
N ASP A 85 13.38 -8.41 8.12
CA ASP A 85 14.38 -9.42 7.71
C ASP A 85 15.81 -9.07 8.12
N PHE A 86 16.06 -7.82 8.47
CA PHE A 86 17.36 -7.29 8.86
C PHE A 86 17.43 -6.80 10.31
N ASP A 87 16.36 -6.98 11.09
CA ASP A 87 16.29 -6.60 12.50
C ASP A 87 17.20 -7.54 13.31
N GLY A 88 18.21 -6.99 13.99
CA GLY A 88 19.23 -7.76 14.73
C GLY A 88 20.57 -7.96 14.01
N MET A 89 20.78 -7.43 12.81
CA MET A 89 22.12 -7.38 12.19
C MET A 89 22.95 -6.21 12.75
N GLU A 90 23.88 -6.52 13.66
CA GLU A 90 24.86 -5.56 14.16
C GLU A 90 25.71 -4.99 13.00
N GLY A 91 25.86 -3.67 12.94
CA GLY A 91 26.67 -2.96 11.92
C GLY A 91 25.95 -2.62 10.60
N LEU A 92 24.82 -3.27 10.29
CA LEU A 92 24.08 -3.00 9.05
C LEU A 92 23.54 -1.56 9.00
N GLY A 93 23.05 -1.03 10.13
CA GLY A 93 22.54 0.34 10.20
C GLY A 93 23.57 1.41 9.83
N ALA A 94 24.84 1.20 10.17
CA ALA A 94 25.93 2.12 9.82
C ALA A 94 26.19 2.11 8.30
N HIS A 95 26.29 0.93 7.71
CA HIS A 95 26.47 0.77 6.27
C HIS A 95 25.29 1.34 5.46
N LEU A 96 24.05 1.13 5.92
CA LEU A 96 22.87 1.70 5.27
C LEU A 96 22.86 3.22 5.32
N LYS A 97 23.22 3.81 6.47
CA LYS A 97 23.32 5.26 6.62
C LYS A 97 24.37 5.86 5.70
N GLU A 98 25.55 5.24 5.62
CA GLU A 98 26.62 5.65 4.70
C GLU A 98 26.17 5.55 3.23
N MET A 99 25.51 4.46 2.84
CA MET A 99 24.99 4.31 1.48
C MET A 99 23.88 5.30 1.14
N GLN A 100 23.01 5.65 2.09
CA GLN A 100 22.02 6.70 1.88
C GLN A 100 22.67 8.06 1.65
N LEU A 101 23.75 8.38 2.37
CA LEU A 101 24.52 9.61 2.18
C LEU A 101 25.27 9.61 0.83
N LEU A 102 25.75 8.46 0.37
CA LEU A 102 26.40 8.34 -0.96
C LEU A 102 25.40 8.46 -2.11
N LEU A 103 24.20 7.91 -1.93
CA LEU A 103 23.13 7.99 -2.92
C LEU A 103 22.51 9.39 -2.97
N ASP A 104 22.38 10.05 -1.81
CA ASP A 104 21.85 11.41 -1.63
C ASP A 104 20.75 11.74 -2.64
N LEU A 105 19.63 10.99 -2.59
CA LEU A 105 18.64 10.97 -3.67
C LEU A 105 17.76 12.22 -3.61
N HIS A 106 18.04 13.21 -4.46
CA HIS A 106 17.17 14.36 -4.72
C HIS A 106 16.42 14.22 -6.05
N GLU A 107 15.25 14.87 -6.16
CA GLU A 107 14.38 14.78 -7.35
C GLU A 107 15.05 15.28 -8.64
N ASP A 108 16.09 16.11 -8.53
CA ASP A 108 16.82 16.72 -9.66
C ASP A 108 18.18 16.05 -9.93
N ASP A 109 18.44 14.90 -9.28
CA ASP A 109 19.68 14.16 -9.50
C ASP A 109 19.62 13.30 -10.77
N GLY A 110 20.72 13.32 -11.52
CA GLY A 110 20.95 12.41 -12.64
C GLY A 110 21.17 10.95 -12.20
N VAL A 111 21.61 10.11 -13.13
CA VAL A 111 21.85 8.68 -12.86
C VAL A 111 23.11 8.49 -11.99
N LYS A 112 22.95 7.84 -10.84
CA LYS A 112 24.06 7.48 -9.92
C LYS A 112 24.30 5.96 -9.94
N LEU A 113 25.57 5.54 -9.93
CA LEU A 113 25.99 4.15 -9.80
C LEU A 113 26.83 3.99 -8.53
N VAL A 114 26.44 3.07 -7.66
CA VAL A 114 27.16 2.75 -6.42
C VAL A 114 27.56 1.29 -6.42
N ALA A 115 28.82 1.01 -6.09
CA ALA A 115 29.37 -0.34 -6.02
C ALA A 115 29.77 -0.70 -4.59
N ILE A 116 29.44 -1.93 -4.16
CA ILE A 116 29.85 -2.49 -2.87
C ILE A 116 30.93 -3.53 -3.14
N SER A 117 32.15 -3.28 -2.66
CA SER A 117 33.30 -4.18 -2.84
C SER A 117 33.86 -4.68 -1.51
N GLY A 118 34.49 -5.85 -1.51
CA GLY A 118 35.08 -6.44 -0.31
C GLY A 118 35.21 -7.96 -0.39
N PRO A 119 35.81 -8.59 0.63
CA PRO A 119 36.06 -10.04 0.66
C PRO A 119 34.79 -10.89 0.49
N ALA A 120 34.97 -12.16 0.12
CA ALA A 120 33.87 -13.13 0.12
C ALA A 120 33.31 -13.33 1.54
N GLY A 121 31.99 -13.49 1.67
CA GLY A 121 31.35 -13.73 2.97
C GLY A 121 31.06 -12.49 3.83
N ILE A 122 31.59 -11.30 3.49
CA ILE A 122 31.44 -10.06 4.30
C ILE A 122 30.02 -9.46 4.30
N GLY A 123 29.05 -10.06 3.59
CA GLY A 123 27.66 -9.59 3.59
C GLY A 123 27.29 -8.53 2.55
N LYS A 124 28.07 -8.34 1.48
CA LYS A 124 27.78 -7.34 0.41
C LYS A 124 26.37 -7.46 -0.17
N THR A 125 25.96 -8.67 -0.56
CA THR A 125 24.62 -8.94 -1.09
C THR A 125 23.53 -8.65 -0.06
N THR A 126 23.80 -8.91 1.22
CA THR A 126 22.90 -8.60 2.32
C THR A 126 22.69 -7.10 2.45
N ILE A 127 23.77 -6.30 2.41
CA ILE A 127 23.70 -4.84 2.44
C ILE A 127 22.92 -4.30 1.22
N ALA A 128 23.21 -4.81 0.02
CA ALA A 128 22.49 -4.40 -1.20
C ALA A 128 20.98 -4.70 -1.11
N ARG A 129 20.61 -5.87 -0.58
CA ARG A 129 19.21 -6.28 -0.41
C ARG A 129 18.50 -5.41 0.62
N ALA A 130 19.15 -5.15 1.75
CA ALA A 130 18.62 -4.27 2.80
C ALA A 130 18.42 -2.84 2.29
N LEU A 131 19.40 -2.29 1.57
CA LEU A 131 19.30 -0.97 0.96
C LEU A 131 18.16 -0.90 -0.04
N HIS A 132 18.05 -1.89 -0.95
CA HIS A 132 16.94 -1.97 -1.90
C HIS A 132 15.59 -1.99 -1.20
N SER A 133 15.41 -2.81 -0.16
CA SER A 133 14.16 -2.85 0.61
C SER A 133 13.83 -1.52 1.28
N LEU A 134 14.83 -0.72 1.65
CA LEU A 134 14.68 0.54 2.37
C LEU A 134 14.31 1.72 1.45
N ILE A 135 14.84 1.74 0.21
CA ILE A 135 14.67 2.88 -0.71
C ILE A 135 13.71 2.58 -1.87
N ARG A 136 13.26 1.32 -2.02
CA ARG A 136 12.44 0.88 -3.16
C ARG A 136 11.23 1.79 -3.41
N ASP A 137 10.53 2.18 -2.34
CA ASP A 137 9.29 2.96 -2.46
C ASP A 137 9.52 4.42 -2.92
N ARG A 138 10.78 4.86 -3.03
CA ARG A 138 11.15 6.17 -3.59
C ARG A 138 11.24 6.18 -5.11
N PHE A 139 11.22 5.01 -5.74
CA PHE A 139 11.34 4.87 -7.19
C PHE A 139 10.04 4.37 -7.81
N GLN A 140 9.75 4.78 -9.04
CA GLN A 140 8.56 4.30 -9.76
C GLN A 140 8.69 2.81 -10.13
N LEU A 141 9.90 2.37 -10.46
CA LEU A 141 10.22 1.01 -10.86
C LEU A 141 11.50 0.57 -10.15
N THR A 142 11.50 -0.67 -9.65
CA THR A 142 12.63 -1.23 -8.89
C THR A 142 12.83 -2.70 -9.21
N CYS A 143 14.08 -3.13 -9.31
CA CYS A 143 14.44 -4.53 -9.48
C CYS A 143 15.67 -4.85 -8.63
N PHE A 144 15.67 -6.04 -8.01
CA PHE A 144 16.84 -6.61 -7.36
C PHE A 144 17.27 -7.87 -8.12
N VAL A 145 18.41 -7.78 -8.81
CA VAL A 145 18.95 -8.90 -9.59
C VAL A 145 19.99 -9.63 -8.75
N GLU A 146 19.66 -10.83 -8.30
CA GLU A 146 20.61 -11.72 -7.63
C GLU A 146 21.18 -12.71 -8.63
N ASN A 147 22.50 -12.68 -8.84
CA ASN A 147 23.16 -13.69 -9.65
C ASN A 147 23.18 -15.03 -8.89
N ARG A 148 22.17 -15.86 -9.12
CA ARG A 148 22.21 -17.27 -8.74
C ARG A 148 23.13 -17.96 -9.73
N LYS A 149 24.26 -18.51 -9.26
CA LYS A 149 25.05 -19.47 -10.04
C LYS A 149 24.22 -20.74 -10.27
N GLY A 150 23.26 -20.68 -11.18
CA GLY A 150 22.78 -21.81 -11.94
C GLY A 150 23.58 -21.84 -13.24
N SER A 151 24.18 -22.98 -13.57
CA SER A 151 24.74 -23.21 -14.90
C SER A 151 23.62 -23.07 -15.92
N TYR A 152 23.56 -21.95 -16.65
CA TYR A 152 22.67 -21.82 -17.79
C TYR A 152 23.36 -22.43 -19.01
N PRO A 153 22.71 -23.33 -19.77
CA PRO A 153 23.20 -23.68 -21.09
C PRO A 153 23.16 -22.42 -21.98
N PRO A 154 24.11 -22.25 -22.91
CA PRO A 154 24.16 -21.06 -23.74
C PRO A 154 22.92 -20.99 -24.64
N GLY A 155 22.10 -19.94 -24.52
CA GLY A 155 21.03 -19.66 -25.46
C GLY A 155 19.67 -19.15 -24.93
N LEU A 156 19.54 -18.73 -23.67
CA LEU A 156 18.34 -17.99 -23.23
C LEU A 156 18.59 -16.48 -23.30
N ASP A 157 17.80 -15.78 -24.11
CA ASP A 157 17.75 -14.33 -24.20
C ASP A 157 16.87 -13.71 -23.09
N ASP A 158 17.13 -12.42 -22.81
CA ASP A 158 16.66 -11.65 -21.65
C ASP A 158 15.13 -11.60 -21.46
N TYR A 159 14.33 -11.98 -22.47
CA TYR A 159 12.87 -11.93 -22.42
C TYR A 159 12.21 -13.05 -21.59
N GLY A 160 12.95 -14.10 -21.22
CA GLY A 160 12.43 -15.20 -20.40
C GLY A 160 12.34 -14.93 -18.89
N LEU A 161 12.95 -13.85 -18.39
CA LEU A 161 13.15 -13.64 -16.95
C LEU A 161 12.10 -12.73 -16.29
N MET A 162 11.17 -12.14 -17.04
CA MET A 162 10.11 -11.28 -16.48
C MET A 162 8.82 -12.03 -16.07
N LEU A 163 8.76 -13.37 -16.17
CA LEU A 163 7.53 -14.14 -15.94
C LEU A 163 7.64 -15.30 -14.93
N ARG A 164 8.45 -15.15 -13.87
CA ARG A 164 8.41 -16.12 -12.77
C ARG A 164 8.53 -15.50 -11.38
#